data_AF-Q9RWQ6-F1
#
_entry.id   AF-Q9RWQ6-F1
#
_cell.length_a   1.000
_cell.length_b   1.000
_cell.length_c   1.000
_cell.angle_alpha   90.00
_cell.angle_beta   90.00
_cell.angle_gamma   90.00
#
_symmetry.space_group_name_H-M   'P 1'
#
loop_
_entity.id
_entity.type
_entity.pdbx_description
1 polymer ?
#
loop_
_entity_poly.entity_id
_entity_poly.type
_entity_poly.pdbx_seq_one_letter_code
_entity_poly.pdbx_strand_id
1 'polypeptide(L)' 'MEVVCSDGAEHRRRVESRHADATAHAGHWSPPDWEAVAKWPYQPWQTPVLRVDTARDSVTELADRLLTEPKSI' A
#
# COMPACT_ATOMS: atom_id res chain seq x y z
N MET A 1 -1.51 -7.94 -9.43
CA MET A 1 -2.29 -7.30 -8.35
C MET A 1 -1.80 -5.87 -8.16
N GLU A 2 -2.70 -4.96 -7.84
CA GLU A 2 -2.41 -3.57 -7.52
C GLU A 2 -3.00 -3.23 -6.15
N VAL A 3 -2.18 -2.62 -5.29
CA VAL A 3 -2.59 -2.22 -3.95
C VAL A 3 -2.64 -0.70 -3.90
N VAL A 4 -3.79 -0.17 -3.54
CA VAL A 4 -4.04 1.26 -3.40
C VAL A 4 -4.53 1.58 -1.99
N CYS A 5 -4.40 2.85 -1.62
CA CYS A 5 -5.11 3.44 -0.49
C CYS A 5 -5.83 4.66 -1.05
N SER A 6 -7.12 4.54 -1.31
CA SER A 6 -7.89 5.59 -1.98
C SER A 6 -8.18 6.80 -1.10
N ASP A 7 -8.02 6.66 0.23
CA ASP A 7 -8.09 7.76 1.19
C ASP A 7 -6.69 8.37 1.36
N GLY A 8 -6.49 9.55 0.76
CA GLY A 8 -5.23 10.27 0.83
C GLY A 8 -4.88 10.77 2.24
N ALA A 9 -5.85 11.07 3.10
CA ALA A 9 -5.61 11.50 4.47
C ALA A 9 -5.12 10.33 5.33
N GLU A 10 -5.75 9.17 5.19
CA GLU A 10 -5.30 7.92 5.83
C GLU A 10 -3.94 7.48 5.29
N HIS A 11 -3.70 7.59 3.98
CA HIS A 11 -2.40 7.28 3.39
C HIS A 11 -1.30 8.17 3.99
N ARG A 12 -1.53 9.49 4.06
CA ARG A 12 -0.61 10.42 4.69
C ARG A 12 -0.33 10.05 6.14
N ARG A 13 -1.38 9.80 6.92
CA ARG A 13 -1.25 9.37 8.33
C ARG A 13 -0.37 8.12 8.46
N ARG A 14 -0.55 7.13 7.58
CA ARG A 14 0.25 5.89 7.57
C ARG A 14 1.72 6.13 7.23
N VAL A 15 2.01 7.00 6.26
CA VAL A 15 3.39 7.36 5.88
C VAL A 15 4.09 8.03 7.06
N GLU A 16 3.47 9.06 7.63
CA GLU A 16 4.05 9.84 8.73
C GLU A 16 4.16 8.99 10.01
N SER A 17 3.21 8.09 10.28
CA SER A 17 3.24 7.21 11.47
C SER A 17 4.21 6.02 11.33
N ARG A 18 4.72 5.73 10.13
CA ARG A 18 5.62 4.59 9.88
C ARG A 18 6.94 4.68 10.66
N HIS A 19 7.28 5.89 11.11
CA HIS A 19 8.46 6.21 11.92
C HIS A 19 8.29 5.91 13.42
N ALA A 20 7.10 5.50 13.89
CA ALA A 20 6.81 5.36 15.31
C ALA A 20 7.60 4.23 16.01
N ASP A 21 8.17 3.28 15.26
CA ASP A 21 9.02 2.23 15.81
C ASP A 21 10.51 2.53 15.55
N ALA A 22 11.11 3.24 16.51
CA ALA A 22 12.52 3.60 16.49
C ALA A 22 13.46 2.38 16.64
N THR A 23 12.97 1.21 17.05
CA THR A 23 13.80 0.00 17.20
C THR A 23 13.72 -0.93 15.99
N ALA A 24 12.67 -0.82 15.16
CA ALA A 24 12.51 -1.66 13.98
C ALA A 24 13.56 -1.42 12.87
N HIS A 25 14.17 -0.22 12.81
CA HIS A 25 14.93 0.19 11.62
C HIS A 25 16.09 1.18 11.86
N ALA A 26 16.45 1.49 13.11
CA ALA A 26 17.49 2.47 13.42
C ALA A 26 18.82 2.15 12.72
N GLY A 27 19.17 2.98 11.72
CA GLY A 27 20.46 2.97 11.01
C GLY A 27 20.44 2.49 9.56
N HIS A 28 19.38 1.83 9.09
CA HIS A 28 19.37 1.23 7.73
C HIS A 28 18.20 1.65 6.83
N TRP A 29 17.12 2.20 7.38
CA TRP A 29 15.95 2.55 6.58
C TRP A 29 15.39 3.91 6.99
N SER A 30 15.35 4.84 6.02
CA SER A 30 14.71 6.14 6.12
C SER A 30 13.57 6.18 5.10
N PRO A 31 12.31 5.93 5.52
CA PRO A 31 11.19 5.99 4.60
C PRO A 31 10.98 7.43 4.09
N PRO A 32 10.40 7.60 2.88
CA PRO A 32 10.10 8.92 2.35
C PRO A 32 9.09 9.66 3.23
N ASP A 33 9.21 10.98 3.29
CA ASP A 33 8.17 11.83 3.85
C ASP A 33 6.93 11.88 2.93
N TRP A 34 5.87 12.55 3.39
CA TRP A 34 4.64 12.70 2.62
C TRP A 34 4.86 13.43 1.29
N GLU A 35 5.73 14.44 1.24
CA GLU A 35 5.94 15.24 0.03
C GLU A 35 6.61 14.40 -1.07
N ALA A 36 7.60 13.58 -0.71
CA ALA A 36 8.24 12.63 -1.60
C ALA A 36 7.26 11.56 -2.10
N VAL A 37 6.38 11.04 -1.23
CA VAL A 37 5.35 10.07 -1.63
C VAL A 37 4.33 10.70 -2.59
N ALA A 38 3.82 11.90 -2.27
CA ALA A 38 2.80 12.57 -3.06
C ALA A 38 3.26 12.95 -4.48
N LYS A 39 4.57 13.18 -4.66
CA LYS A 39 5.17 13.50 -5.97
C LYS A 39 5.66 12.26 -6.73
N TRP A 40 5.64 11.09 -6.11
CA TRP A 40 6.20 9.88 -6.72
C TRP A 40 5.36 9.47 -7.95
N PRO A 41 5.97 9.33 -9.13
CA PRO A 41 5.23 8.94 -10.32
C PRO A 41 4.75 7.49 -10.21
N TYR A 42 3.46 7.29 -10.43
CA TYR A 42 2.86 5.95 -10.54
C TYR A 42 2.66 5.58 -12.00
N GLN A 43 3.06 4.36 -12.37
CA GLN A 43 2.81 3.79 -13.70
C GLN A 43 1.70 2.74 -13.59
N PRO A 44 0.53 2.94 -14.22
CA PRO A 44 -0.56 1.98 -14.18
C PRO A 44 -0.21 0.65 -14.84
N TRP A 45 -0.81 -0.43 -14.34
CA TRP A 45 -0.76 -1.72 -15.02
C TRP A 45 -1.49 -1.66 -16.37
N GLN A 46 -0.88 -2.24 -17.40
CA GLN A 46 -1.48 -2.31 -18.75
C GLN A 46 -2.40 -3.53 -18.93
N THR A 47 -2.41 -4.44 -17.97
CA THR A 47 -3.26 -5.63 -17.94
C THR A 47 -4.24 -5.54 -16.78
N PRO A 48 -5.40 -6.22 -16.87
CA PRO A 48 -6.28 -6.37 -15.73
C PRO A 48 -5.53 -7.00 -14.56
N VAL A 49 -5.64 -6.37 -13.40
CA VAL A 49 -5.06 -6.85 -12.14
C VAL A 49 -6.12 -6.81 -11.06
N LEU A 50 -6.08 -7.78 -10.15
CA LEU A 50 -6.79 -7.69 -8.89
C LEU A 50 -6.40 -6.39 -8.20
N ARG A 51 -7.35 -5.47 -8.01
CA ARG A 51 -7.15 -4.22 -7.28
C ARG A 51 -7.66 -4.38 -5.84
N VAL A 52 -6.82 -3.94 -4.92
CA VAL A 52 -7.01 -4.00 -3.46
C VAL A 52 -6.95 -2.58 -2.92
N ASP A 53 -8.03 -2.09 -2.33
CA ASP A 53 -8.10 -0.77 -1.72
C ASP A 53 -8.05 -0.87 -0.19
N THR A 54 -6.86 -0.70 0.36
CA THR A 54 -6.58 -0.81 1.80
C THR A 54 -7.22 0.29 2.66
N ALA A 55 -7.92 1.27 2.06
CA ALA A 55 -8.72 2.25 2.77
C ALA A 55 -10.17 1.78 3.02
N ARG A 56 -10.66 0.83 2.22
CA ARG A 56 -12.09 0.45 2.19
C ARG A 56 -12.33 -1.04 2.33
N ASP A 57 -11.44 -1.84 1.77
CA ASP A 57 -11.60 -3.28 1.71
C ASP A 57 -11.29 -3.93 3.07
N SER A 58 -12.11 -4.92 3.43
CA SER A 58 -11.86 -5.75 4.61
C SER A 58 -10.66 -6.66 4.40
N VAL A 59 -9.76 -6.73 5.39
CA VAL A 59 -8.58 -7.61 5.36
C VAL A 59 -8.99 -9.08 5.14
N THR A 60 -10.07 -9.53 5.78
CA THR A 60 -10.55 -10.91 5.67
C THR A 60 -11.07 -11.19 4.27
N GLU A 61 -11.92 -10.32 3.72
CA GLU A 61 -12.49 -10.49 2.38
C GLU A 61 -11.40 -10.46 1.30
N LEU A 62 -10.38 -9.62 1.47
CA LEU A 62 -9.22 -9.59 0.59
C LEU A 62 -8.39 -10.86 0.67
N ALA A 63 -8.14 -11.37 1.88
CA ALA A 63 -7.41 -12.62 2.05
C ALA A 63 -8.13 -13.78 1.36
N ASP A 64 -9.45 -13.86 1.50
CA ASP A 64 -10.26 -14.89 0.85
C ASP A 64 -10.21 -14.78 -0.68
N ARG A 65 -10.35 -13.57 -1.24
CA ARG A 65 -10.20 -13.33 -2.69
C ARG A 65 -8.81 -13.75 -3.20
N LEU A 66 -7.75 -13.40 -2.46
CA LEU A 66 -6.38 -13.76 -2.84
C LEU A 66 -6.10 -15.25 -2.82
N LEU A 67 -6.76 -15.99 -1.93
CA LEU A 67 -6.61 -17.44 -1.80
C LEU A 67 -7.46 -18.22 -2.82
N THR A 68 -8.51 -17.61 -3.36
CA THR A 68 -9.48 -18.26 -4.26
C THR A 68 -9.30 -17.89 -5.73
N GLU A 69 -8.70 -16.74 -6.04
CA GLU A 69 -8.43 -16.36 -7.43
C GLU A 69 -7.31 -17.23 -8.06
N PRO A 70 -7.57 -17.85 -9.23
CA PRO A 70 -6.53 -18.59 -9.93
C PRO A 70 -5.43 -17.62 -10.38
N LYS A 71 -4.18 -17.88 -9.97
CA LYS A 71 -3.02 -17.17 -10.50
C LYS A 71 -2.91 -17.46 -11.99
N SER A 72 -3.24 -16.48 -12.84
CA SER A 72 -2.78 -16.48 -14.23
C SER A 72 -1.25 -16.44 -14.21
N ILE A 73 -0.64 -17.57 -14.59
CA ILE A 73 0.80 -17.71 -14.87
C ILE A 73 1.10 -17.08 -16.23
#